data_AF-A0A1G8DGM2-F1
#
_entry.id   AF-A0A1G8DGM2-F1
#
_cell.length_a   1.000
_cell.length_b   1.000
_cell.length_c   1.000
_cell.angle_alpha   90.00
_cell.angle_beta   90.00
_cell.angle_gamma   90.00
#
_symmetry.space_group_name_H-M   'P 1'
#
loop_
_entity.id
_entity.type
_entity.pdbx_description
1 polymer ?
#
loop_
_entity_poly.entity_id
_entity_poly.type
_entity_poly.pdbx_seq_one_letter_code
_entity_poly.pdbx_strand_id
1 'polypeptide(L)' 'MLRSIATIVAATGALAAIVGWLWNLVAPTPDANIGAGALVVLGLPVAGIGVVLLIVSALLDRRREP' A
#
# COMPACT_ATOMS: atom_id res chain seq x y z
N MET A 1 -17.79 -2.03 -5.87
CA MET A 1 -16.71 -3.04 -6.05
C MET A 1 -15.33 -2.40 -6.21
N LEU A 2 -15.10 -1.53 -7.21
CA LEU A 2 -13.80 -0.90 -7.45
C LEU A 2 -13.22 -0.21 -6.19
N ARG A 3 -14.02 0.61 -5.51
CA ARG A 3 -13.62 1.29 -4.26
C ARG A 3 -13.12 0.33 -3.18
N SER A 4 -13.79 -0.81 -2.98
CA SER A 4 -13.39 -1.82 -1.99
C SER A 4 -12.06 -2.47 -2.35
N ILE A 5 -11.87 -2.86 -3.62
CA ILE A 5 -10.60 -3.43 -4.11
C ILE A 5 -9.47 -2.41 -3.92
N ALA A 6 -9.70 -1.16 -4.33
CA ALA A 6 -8.73 -0.08 -4.20
C ALA A 6 -8.33 0.16 -2.73
N THR A 7 -9.30 0.11 -1.80
CA THR A 7 -9.05 0.23 -0.36
C THR A 7 -8.20 -0.93 0.16
N ILE A 8 -8.53 -2.17 -0.21
CA ILE A 8 -7.79 -3.37 0.22
C ILE A 8 -6.35 -3.30 -0.27
N VAL A 9 -6.14 -2.97 -1.55
CA VAL A 9 -4.81 -2.85 -2.17
C VAL A 9 -4.01 -1.74 -1.49
N ALA A 10 -4.60 -0.56 -1.29
CA ALA A 10 -3.96 0.56 -0.61
C ALA A 10 -3.52 0.19 0.81
N ALA A 11 -4.44 -0.39 1.59
CA ALA A 11 -4.20 -0.78 2.98
C ALA A 11 -3.14 -1.87 3.08
N THR A 12 -3.18 -2.88 2.21
CA THR A 12 -2.22 -4.00 2.22
C THR A 12 -0.81 -3.50 1.91
N GLY A 13 -0.65 -2.67 0.86
CA GLY A 13 0.65 -2.09 0.53
C GLY A 13 1.19 -1.19 1.64
N ALA A 14 0.33 -0.35 2.23
CA ALA A 14 0.73 0.53 3.32
C ALA A 14 1.15 -0.25 4.56
N LEU A 15 0.37 -1.26 4.95
CA LEU A 15 0.71 -2.13 6.08
C LEU A 15 2.02 -2.89 5.84
N ALA A 16 2.25 -3.43 4.63
CA ALA A 16 3.51 -4.08 4.30
C ALA A 16 4.70 -3.12 4.45
N ALA A 17 4.60 -1.90 3.93
CA ALA A 17 5.66 -0.91 4.06
C ALA A 17 5.90 -0.50 5.53
N ILE A 18 4.84 -0.32 6.31
CA ILE A 18 4.94 0.00 7.75
C ILE A 18 5.61 -1.15 8.50
N VAL A 19 5.20 -2.40 8.24
CA VAL A 19 5.80 -3.58 8.87
C VAL A 19 7.29 -3.69 8.52
N GLY A 20 7.65 -3.51 7.24
CA GLY A 20 9.07 -3.51 6.83
C GLY A 20 9.87 -2.40 7.52
N TRP A 21 9.32 -1.19 7.60
CA TRP A 21 9.98 -0.08 8.30
C TRP A 21 10.16 -0.35 9.80
N LEU A 22 9.11 -0.83 10.49
CA LEU A 22 9.17 -1.19 11.90
C LEU A 22 10.14 -2.34 12.16
N TRP A 23 10.21 -3.32 11.25
CA TRP A 23 11.10 -4.47 11.39
C TRP A 23 12.57 -4.05 11.37
N ASN A 24 12.95 -3.12 10.46
CA ASN A 24 14.29 -2.52 10.44
C ASN A 24 14.65 -1.80 11.75
N LEU A 25 13.67 -1.28 12.48
CA LEU A 25 13.90 -0.60 13.75
C LEU A 25 14.07 -1.58 14.92
N VAL A 26 13.29 -2.67 14.94
CA VAL A 26 13.26 -3.61 16.07
C VAL A 26 14.35 -4.69 15.95
N ALA A 27 14.69 -5.09 14.73
CA ALA A 27 15.65 -6.16 14.46
C ALA A 27 16.67 -5.75 13.39
N PRO A 28 17.69 -4.94 13.73
CA PRO A 28 18.66 -4.40 12.77
C PRO A 28 19.75 -5.42 12.40
N THR A 29 19.38 -6.67 12.14
CA THR A 29 20.30 -7.69 11.61
C THR A 29 20.28 -7.66 10.08
N PRO A 30 21.40 -7.99 9.40
CA PRO A 30 21.46 -7.93 7.94
C PRO A 30 20.35 -8.74 7.23
N ASP A 31 20.07 -9.95 7.72
CA ASP A 31 19.07 -10.84 7.12
C ASP A 31 17.64 -10.32 7.31
N ALA A 32 17.34 -9.78 8.49
CA ALA A 32 16.08 -9.11 8.80
C ALA A 32 15.85 -7.89 7.91
N ASN A 33 16.92 -7.14 7.62
CA ASN A 33 16.85 -5.92 6.82
C ASN A 33 16.57 -6.18 5.34
N ILE A 34 16.97 -7.34 4.79
CA ILE A 34 16.66 -7.71 3.40
C ILE A 34 15.15 -7.95 3.25
N GLY A 35 14.56 -8.76 4.15
CA GLY A 35 13.12 -9.03 4.15
C GLY A 35 12.29 -7.76 4.39
N ALA A 36 12.71 -6.94 5.34
CA ALA A 36 12.10 -5.64 5.62
C ALA A 36 12.23 -4.65 4.44
N GLY A 37 13.40 -4.62 3.80
CA GLY A 37 13.64 -3.84 2.59
C GLY A 37 12.68 -4.25 1.46
N ALA A 38 12.50 -5.55 1.24
CA ALA A 38 11.55 -6.06 0.24
C ALA A 38 10.10 -5.63 0.54
N LEU A 39 9.69 -5.69 1.81
CA LEU A 39 8.36 -5.23 2.24
C LEU A 39 8.13 -3.74 1.96
N VAL A 40 9.14 -2.88 2.17
CA VAL A 40 9.04 -1.45 1.87
C VAL A 40 9.04 -1.20 0.36
N VAL A 41 9.97 -1.83 -0.37
CA VAL A 41 10.15 -1.66 -1.81
C VAL A 41 8.91 -2.11 -2.59
N LEU A 42 8.23 -3.17 -2.15
CA LEU A 42 7.00 -3.66 -2.78
C LEU A 42 5.74 -3.00 -2.20
N GLY A 43 5.71 -2.76 -0.88
CA GLY A 43 4.54 -2.21 -0.20
C GLY A 43 4.17 -0.79 -0.66
N LEU A 44 5.17 0.08 -0.86
CA LEU A 44 4.94 1.45 -1.30
C LEU A 44 4.29 1.53 -2.70
N PRO A 45 4.81 0.84 -3.75
CA PRO A 45 4.13 0.79 -5.04
C PRO A 45 2.71 0.22 -4.97
N VAL A 46 2.50 -0.86 -4.20
CA VAL A 46 1.17 -1.46 -4.04
C VAL A 46 0.20 -0.47 -3.39
N ALA A 47 0.64 0.24 -2.35
CA ALA A 47 -0.14 1.30 -1.71
C ALA A 47 -0.50 2.40 -2.72
N GLY A 48 0.49 2.84 -3.50
CA GLY A 48 0.31 3.85 -4.55
C GLY A 48 -0.73 3.45 -5.60
N ILE A 49 -0.69 2.20 -6.08
CA ILE A 49 -1.70 1.65 -7.00
C ILE A 49 -3.09 1.72 -6.38
N GLY A 50 -3.24 1.29 -5.12
CA GLY A 50 -4.51 1.37 -4.41
C GLY A 50 -5.04 2.80 -4.29
N VAL A 51 -4.18 3.77 -3.99
CA VAL A 51 -4.54 5.20 -3.92
C VAL A 51 -5.00 5.71 -5.28
N VAL A 52 -4.29 5.39 -6.36
CA VAL A 52 -4.69 5.77 -7.73
C VAL A 52 -6.06 5.20 -8.05
N LEU A 53 -6.32 3.93 -7.74
CA LEU A 53 -7.63 3.30 -7.96
C LEU A 53 -8.74 3.96 -7.12
N LEU A 54 -8.45 4.41 -5.90
CA LEU A 54 -9.40 5.16 -5.08
C LEU A 54 -9.76 6.50 -5.72
N ILE A 55 -8.77 7.22 -6.24
CA ILE A 55 -8.97 8.48 -6.96
C ILE A 55 -9.83 8.24 -8.20
N VAL A 56 -9.50 7.23 -9.01
CA VAL A 56 -10.27 6.87 -10.20
C VAL A 56 -11.71 6.51 -9.82
N SER A 57 -11.92 5.72 -8.77
CA SER A 57 -13.27 5.38 -8.29
C SER A 57 -14.05 6.63 -7.89
N ALA A 58 -13.44 7.56 -7.15
CA ALA A 58 -14.09 8.80 -6.72
C ALA A 58 -14.46 9.71 -7.91
N LEU A 59 -13.59 9.80 -8.93
CA LEU A 59 -13.88 10.56 -10.15
C LEU A 59 -15.02 9.95 -10.96
N LEU A 60 -15.09 8.61 -11.04
CA LEU A 60 -16.18 7.91 -11.72
C LEU A 60 -17.51 8.09 -10.99
N ASP A 61 -17.51 8.04 -9.66
CA ASP A 61 -18.71 8.26 -8.85
C ASP A 61 -19.22 9.70 -9.04
N ARG A 62 -18.33 10.71 -9.01
CA ARG A 62 -18.70 12.11 -9.29
C ARG A 62 -19.29 12.34 -10.68
N ARG A 63 -18.83 11.61 -11.71
CA ARG A 63 -19.38 11.74 -13.07
C ARG A 63 -20.75 11.09 -13.23
N ARG A 64 -21.18 10.27 -12.28
CA ARG A 64 -22.50 9.62 -12.27
C ARG A 64 -23.53 10.41 -11.48
N GLU A 65 -23.11 11.36 -10.65
CA GLU A 65 -23.99 12.33 -10.03
C GLU A 65 -24.35 13.42 -11.07
N PRO A 66 -25.64 13.60 -11.39
CA PRO A 66 -26.10 14.57 -12.40
C PRO A 66 -25.95 16.02 -11.95
#